data_AF-A0A835T4M0-F1
#
_entry.id   AF-A0A835T4M0-F1
#
_cell.length_a   1.000
_cell.length_b   1.000
_cell.length_c   1.000
_cell.angle_alpha   90.00
_cell.angle_beta   90.00
_cell.angle_gamma   90.00
#
_symmetry.space_group_name_H-M   'P 1'
#
loop_
_entity.id
_entity.type
_entity.pdbx_description
1 polymer ?
#
loop_
_entity_poly.entity_id
_entity_poly.type
_entity_poly.pdbx_seq_one_letter_code
_entity_poly.pdbx_strand_id
1 'polypeptide(L)' 'MADAIEEAFPGVVVEGNPEGDGRPGSFEITTEDGVHIYSKLQAKAHPAEEDVVNRIANRAKLGPAAPAEDMCG' A
#
# COMPACT_ATOMS: atom_id res chain seq x y z
N MET A 1 7.85 5.62 8.42
CA MET A 1 6.76 5.01 7.61
C MET A 1 6.86 3.50 7.61
N ALA A 2 7.93 2.90 7.08
CA ALA A 2 8.14 1.45 7.16
C ALA A 2 8.09 0.96 8.61
N ASP A 3 8.90 1.57 9.49
CA ASP A 3 8.92 1.24 10.93
C ASP A 3 7.54 1.33 11.60
N ALA A 4 6.77 2.38 11.31
CA ALA A 4 5.43 2.58 11.87
C ALA A 4 4.42 1.49 11.40
N ILE A 5 4.59 0.99 10.17
CA ILE A 5 3.77 -0.12 9.65
C ILE A 5 4.17 -1.43 10.33
N GLU A 6 5.46 -1.71 10.47
CA GLU A 6 5.96 -2.94 11.11
C GLU A 6 5.64 -2.97 12.61
N GLU A 7 5.68 -1.82 13.29
CA GLU A 7 5.28 -1.69 14.70
C GLU A 7 3.77 -1.94 14.87
N ALA A 8 2.93 -1.40 13.99
CA ALA A 8 1.49 -1.61 14.02
C ALA A 8 1.07 -3.03 13.61
N PHE A 9 1.86 -3.69 12.76
CA PHE A 9 1.59 -5.04 12.24
C PHE A 9 2.84 -5.92 12.32
N PRO A 10 3.12 -6.57 13.47
CA PRO A 10 4.35 -7.36 13.67
C PRO A 10 4.58 -8.55 12.73
N GLY A 11 3.58 -8.89 11.90
CA GLY A 11 3.68 -9.92 10.87
C GLY A 11 3.84 -9.40 9.44
N VAL A 12 3.95 -8.08 9.26
CA VAL A 12 4.16 -7.42 7.97
C VAL A 12 5.62 -7.02 7.87
N VAL A 13 6.23 -7.30 6.71
CA VAL A 13 7.57 -6.81 6.34
C VAL A 13 7.37 -5.75 5.28
N VAL A 14 8.01 -4.59 5.42
CA VAL A 14 7.95 -3.52 4.43
C VAL A 14 9.21 -3.52 3.58
N GLU A 15 9.07 -3.91 2.33
CA GLU A 15 10.16 -3.89 1.35
C GLU A 15 10.16 -2.58 0.57
N GLY A 16 11.33 -1.94 0.47
CA GLY A 16 11.55 -0.81 -0.43
C GLY A 16 11.86 -1.29 -1.84
N ASN A 17 11.34 -0.58 -2.85
CA ASN A 17 11.70 -0.85 -4.24
C ASN A 17 13.23 -0.73 -4.45
N PRO A 18 13.83 -1.60 -5.29
CA PRO A 18 15.25 -1.45 -5.66
C PRO A 18 15.50 -0.12 -6.37
N GLU A 19 16.75 0.35 -6.35
CA GLU A 19 17.13 1.63 -6.98
C GLU A 19 16.75 1.63 -8.47
N GLY A 20 15.86 2.55 -8.85
CA GLY A 20 15.35 2.70 -10.21
C GLY A 20 13.92 2.21 -10.44
N ASP A 21 13.34 1.47 -9.49
CA ASP A 21 11.94 1.04 -9.56
C ASP A 21 11.00 2.09 -8.93
N GLY A 22 10.24 2.75 -9.80
CA GLY A 22 9.28 3.79 -9.43
C GLY A 22 9.27 4.94 -10.43
N ARG A 23 8.12 5.61 -10.57
CA ARG A 23 8.02 6.79 -11.44
C ARG A 23 8.63 8.02 -10.74
N PRO A 24 9.31 8.94 -11.45
CA PRO A 24 9.82 10.16 -10.84
C PRO A 24 8.75 10.94 -10.08
N GLY A 25 9.03 11.29 -8.82
CA GLY A 25 8.10 12.02 -7.94
C GLY A 25 6.94 11.18 -7.39
N SER A 26 6.87 9.89 -7.72
CA SER A 26 5.90 8.96 -7.15
C SER A 26 6.31 8.52 -5.74
N PHE A 27 5.30 8.20 -4.95
CA PHE A 27 5.43 7.51 -3.68
C PHE A 27 4.19 6.63 -3.57
N GLU A 28 4.37 5.33 -3.69
CA GLU A 28 3.30 4.35 -3.73
C GLU A 28 3.55 3.28 -2.68
N ILE A 29 2.47 2.83 -2.04
CA ILE A 29 2.50 1.73 -1.08
C ILE A 29 1.51 0.70 -1.61
N THR A 30 2.01 -0.48 -1.90
CA THR A 30 1.25 -1.62 -2.40
C THR A 30 1.47 -2.82 -1.49
N THR A 31 0.47 -3.65 -1.37
CA THR A 31 0.60 -4.99 -0.78
C THR A 31 1.13 -5.99 -1.82
N GLU A 32 1.63 -7.13 -1.35
CA GLU A 32 2.18 -8.20 -2.19
C GLU A 32 1.16 -8.72 -3.22
N ASP A 33 -0.14 -8.70 -2.89
CA ASP A 33 -1.24 -9.06 -3.79
C ASP A 33 -1.56 -7.98 -4.86
N GLY A 34 -0.75 -6.93 -4.96
CA GLY A 34 -0.87 -5.87 -5.96
C GLY A 34 -1.90 -4.79 -5.62
N VAL A 35 -2.49 -4.78 -4.43
CA VAL A 35 -3.44 -3.74 -4.04
C VAL A 35 -2.73 -2.46 -3.62
N HIS A 36 -3.12 -1.34 -4.22
CA HIS A 36 -2.64 -0.02 -3.84
C HIS A 36 -3.28 0.47 -2.54
N ILE A 37 -2.46 0.66 -1.51
CA ILE A 37 -2.82 1.29 -0.24
C ILE A 37 -2.76 2.81 -0.36
N TYR A 38 -1.73 3.31 -1.07
CA TYR A 38 -1.52 4.74 -1.25
C TYR A 38 -0.80 5.06 -2.57
N SER A 39 -1.14 6.20 -3.17
CA SER A 39 -0.38 6.81 -4.26
C SER A 39 -0.35 8.34 -4.11
N LYS A 40 0.87 8.90 -3.98
CA LYS A 40 1.10 10.35 -3.94
C LYS A 40 0.66 11.04 -5.24
N LEU A 41 0.76 10.35 -6.38
CA LEU A 41 0.36 10.92 -7.66
C LEU A 41 -1.15 11.20 -7.70
N GLN A 42 -1.95 10.37 -7.04
CA GLN A 42 -3.40 10.55 -6.94
C GLN A 42 -3.78 11.53 -5.82
N ALA A 43 -3.19 11.35 -4.62
CA ALA A 43 -3.50 12.16 -3.45
C ALA A 43 -2.94 13.59 -3.51
N LYS A 44 -1.91 13.82 -4.35
CA LYS A 44 -1.17 15.09 -4.50
C LYS A 44 -0.55 15.62 -3.20
N ALA A 45 -0.39 14.77 -2.19
CA ALA A 45 0.19 15.08 -0.90
C ALA A 45 1.12 13.94 -0.48
N HIS A 46 1.87 14.11 0.61
CA HIS A 46 2.48 12.98 1.31
C HIS A 46 1.48 12.46 2.36
N PRO A 47 1.39 11.14 2.57
CA PRO A 47 0.52 10.62 3.61
C PRO A 47 1.15 10.82 5.00
N ALA A 48 0.31 10.99 6.01
CA ALA A 48 0.74 10.78 7.39
C ALA A 48 0.89 9.27 7.66
N GLU A 49 1.76 8.90 8.61
CA GLU A 49 2.01 7.50 8.94
C GLU A 49 0.75 6.81 9.46
N GLU A 50 0.01 7.49 10.34
CA GLU A 50 -1.26 7.01 10.90
C GLU A 50 -2.32 6.73 9.81
N ASP A 51 -2.38 7.56 8.76
CA ASP A 51 -3.32 7.36 7.66
C ASP A 51 -3.03 6.07 6.89
N VAL A 52 -1.74 5.76 6.67
CA VAL A 52 -1.33 4.54 5.96
C VAL A 52 -1.66 3.32 6.82
N VAL A 53 -1.30 3.34 8.11
CA VAL A 53 -1.60 2.25 9.05
C VAL A 53 -3.11 1.99 9.11
N ASN A 54 -3.93 3.04 9.22
CA ASN A 54 -5.38 2.91 9.23
C ASN A 54 -5.94 2.31 7.93
N ARG A 55 -5.39 2.67 6.77
CA ARG A 55 -5.79 2.08 5.47
C ARG A 55 -5.45 0.58 5.41
N ILE A 56 -4.26 0.19 5.88
CA ILE A 56 -3.86 -1.22 5.95
C ILE A 56 -4.79 -1.99 6.90
N ALA A 57 -5.06 -1.45 8.10
CA ALA A 57 -5.96 -2.08 9.07
C ALA A 57 -7.37 -2.26 8.51
N ASN A 58 -7.90 -1.25 7.82
CA ASN A 58 -9.23 -1.32 7.20
C ASN A 58 -9.26 -2.36 6.08
N ARG A 59 -8.21 -2.45 5.26
CA ARG A 59 -8.10 -3.47 4.21
C ARG A 59 -8.00 -4.89 4.80
N ALA A 60 -7.22 -5.10 5.85
CA ALA A 60 -7.10 -6.40 6.51
C ALA A 60 -8.46 -6.90 7.04
N LYS A 61 -9.30 -6.00 7.57
CA LYS A 61 -10.67 -6.33 8.00
C LYS A 61 -11.61 -6.70 6.85
N LEU A 62 -11.38 -6.15 5.66
CA LEU A 62 -12.20 -6.41 4.47
C LEU A 62 -11.81 -7.73 3.77
N GLY A 63 -10.73 -8.39 4.20
CA GLY A 63 -10.19 -9.58 3.53
C GLY A 63 -9.56 -9.26 2.17
N PRO A 64 -8.89 -10.23 1.51
CA PRO A 64 -8.45 -10.07 0.13
C PRO A 64 -9.65 -9.68 -0.74
N ALA A 65 -9.53 -8.58 -1.49
CA ALA A 65 -10.47 -8.29 -2.55
C ALA A 65 -10.41 -9.49 -3.51
N ALA A 66 -11.56 -10.13 -3.78
CA ALA A 66 -11.62 -11.22 -4.74
C ALA A 66 -10.91 -10.80 -6.03
N PRO A 67 -10.12 -11.69 -6.66
CA PRO A 67 -9.44 -11.36 -7.91
C PRO A 67 -10.50 -10.84 -8.88
N ALA A 68 -10.17 -9.75 -9.56
CA ALA A 68 -10.97 -9.20 -10.65
C ALA A 68 -10.90 -10.17 -11.85
N GLU A 69 -11.43 -11.38 -11.68
CA GLU A 69 -11.74 -12.27 -12.79
C GLU A 69 -13.09 -11.83 -13.38
N ASP A 70 -13.09 -11.69 -14.71
CA ASP A 70 -14.28 -11.64 -15.58
C ASP A 70 -15.02 -10.29 -15.75
N MET A 71 -14.39 -9.35 -16.47
CA MET A 71 -15.07 -8.21 -17.11
C MET A 71 -14.64 -8.08 -18.58
N CYS A 72 -14.74 -9.16 -19.36
CA CYS A 72 -14.84 -9.13 -20.82
C CYS A 72 -15.73 -10.31 -21.27
N GLY A 73 -17.04 -10.12 -21.10
CA GLY A 73 -18.05 -10.87 -21.85
C GLY A 73 -18.29 -10.27 -23.23
#